data_AF-A0A5M8P3U3-F1
#
_entry.id   AF-A0A5M8P3U3-F1
#
_cell.length_a   1.000
_cell.length_b   1.000
_cell.length_c   1.000
_cell.angle_alpha   90.00
_cell.angle_beta   90.00
_cell.angle_gamma   90.00
#
_symmetry.space_group_name_H-M   'P 1'
#
loop_
_entity.id
_entity.type
_entity.pdbx_description
1 polymer ?
#
loop_
_entity_poly.entity_id
_entity_poly.type
_entity_poly.pdbx_seq_one_letter_code
_entity_poly.pdbx_strand_id
1 'polypeptide(L)'
;MKHKIFKSTDTNVSKFVFEKEGTDTEKAIAVEAVLMDNNILAAGEHGIRQLEKIAKIGCKVDFNQGLDARLIVANPEFPKLLSKIKWLNPVRLACDSQPMMPIVEKAAGLLRGAGLKPHRLFAYVLLTDLQGSLDRINFLKELDIMPFAQPYRDFTPKQVIPQWQIDMARWCNDKAILGTCDFKNYNPRKGFYCREYFNS
;
A
#
# COMPACT_ATOMS: atom_id res chain seq x y z
N MET A 1 -14.86 -7.55 -33.04
CA MET A 1 -15.46 -6.87 -31.86
C MET A 1 -15.18 -5.38 -31.98
N LYS A 2 -16.22 -4.54 -32.00
CA LYS A 2 -16.04 -3.07 -31.97
C LYS A 2 -16.09 -2.62 -30.51
N HIS A 3 -14.99 -2.05 -30.04
CA HIS A 3 -14.83 -1.59 -28.66
C HIS A 3 -15.20 -0.10 -28.65
N LYS A 4 -16.13 0.32 -27.80
CA LYS A 4 -16.44 1.74 -27.60
C LYS A 4 -15.79 2.22 -26.30
N ILE A 5 -14.92 3.20 -26.44
CA ILE A 5 -14.30 3.93 -25.33
C ILE A 5 -15.17 5.16 -25.07
N PHE A 6 -15.74 5.29 -23.88
CA PHE A 6 -16.38 6.53 -23.44
C PHE A 6 -15.52 7.20 -22.37
N LYS A 7 -15.13 8.45 -22.62
CA LYS A 7 -14.46 9.32 -21.64
C LYS A 7 -15.51 9.97 -20.75
N SER A 8 -15.38 9.80 -19.43
CA SER A 8 -16.11 10.61 -18.45
C SER A 8 -15.36 11.93 -18.23
N THR A 9 -16.09 13.03 -18.05
CA THR A 9 -15.55 14.40 -17.89
C THR A 9 -15.14 14.76 -16.46
N ASP A 10 -15.16 13.82 -15.52
CA ASP A 10 -14.69 14.02 -14.15
C ASP A 10 -13.23 13.56 -14.01
N THR A 11 -12.35 14.52 -13.74
CA THR A 11 -10.90 14.47 -13.94
C THR A 11 -10.10 13.52 -13.04
N ASN A 12 -10.70 12.88 -12.03
CA ASN A 12 -9.95 12.08 -11.04
C ASN A 12 -10.26 10.58 -11.03
N VAL A 13 -11.13 10.07 -11.92
CA VAL A 13 -11.42 8.64 -12.00
C VAL A 13 -11.27 8.17 -13.43
N SER A 14 -10.17 7.50 -13.74
CA SER A 14 -10.02 6.73 -14.97
C SER A 14 -10.93 5.50 -14.91
N LYS A 15 -12.22 5.69 -15.20
CA LYS A 15 -13.19 4.60 -15.32
C LYS A 15 -12.89 3.83 -16.62
N PHE A 16 -12.40 2.60 -16.50
CA PHE A 16 -12.50 1.63 -17.60
C PHE A 16 -13.78 0.83 -17.39
N VAL A 17 -14.82 1.14 -18.16
CA VAL A 17 -16.07 0.38 -18.16
C VAL A 17 -16.01 -0.62 -19.31
N PHE A 18 -15.97 -1.91 -18.99
CA PHE A 18 -16.12 -2.98 -19.96
C PHE A 18 -17.55 -3.51 -19.87
N GLU A 19 -18.41 -3.15 -20.83
CA GLU A 19 -19.73 -3.76 -20.99
C GLU A 19 -19.64 -5.00 -21.86
N LYS A 20 -20.36 -6.06 -21.47
CA LYS A 20 -20.60 -7.25 -22.29
C LYS A 20 -22.08 -7.23 -22.65
N GLU A 21 -22.41 -7.11 -23.93
CA GLU A 21 -23.80 -7.13 -24.40
C GLU A 21 -24.46 -8.49 -24.09
N GLY A 22 -25.63 -8.46 -23.44
CA GLY A 22 -26.53 -9.61 -23.34
C GLY A 22 -27.35 -9.74 -22.05
N THR A 23 -28.64 -9.39 -22.14
CA THR A 23 -29.83 -9.88 -21.38
C THR A 23 -30.01 -9.51 -19.90
N ASP A 24 -30.93 -8.55 -19.67
CA ASP A 24 -31.96 -8.41 -18.62
C ASP A 24 -31.83 -9.20 -17.31
N THR A 25 -30.70 -9.01 -16.64
CA THR A 25 -30.61 -9.00 -15.17
C THR A 25 -29.66 -7.86 -14.84
N GLU A 26 -29.98 -7.01 -13.85
CA GLU A 26 -29.03 -6.05 -13.26
C GLU A 26 -27.86 -6.80 -12.61
N LYS A 27 -27.03 -7.43 -13.44
CA LYS A 27 -25.76 -7.99 -13.04
C LYS A 27 -24.85 -6.80 -12.84
N ALA A 28 -24.57 -6.51 -11.58
CA ALA A 28 -23.50 -5.59 -11.20
C ALA A 28 -22.23 -6.02 -11.96
N ILE A 29 -21.90 -5.28 -13.01
CA ILE A 29 -20.63 -5.42 -13.70
C ILE A 29 -19.57 -5.18 -12.63
N ALA A 30 -18.69 -6.15 -12.41
CA ALA A 30 -17.59 -5.99 -11.46
C ALA A 30 -16.62 -4.96 -12.05
N VAL A 31 -16.91 -3.68 -11.80
CA VAL A 31 -16.05 -2.57 -12.19
C VAL A 31 -14.81 -2.65 -11.29
N GLU A 32 -13.65 -2.70 -11.91
CA GLU A 32 -12.36 -2.54 -11.23
C GLU A 32 -11.87 -1.11 -11.51
N ALA A 33 -11.36 -0.43 -10.49
CA ALA A 33 -10.85 0.93 -10.64
C ALA A 33 -9.56 1.13 -9.84
N VAL A 34 -8.57 1.76 -10.46
CA VAL A 34 -7.36 2.22 -9.79
C VAL A 34 -7.50 3.71 -9.56
N LEU A 35 -7.47 4.14 -8.30
CA LEU A 35 -7.55 5.53 -7.89
C LEU A 35 -6.14 6.06 -7.64
N MET A 36 -5.86 7.19 -8.28
CA MET A 36 -4.54 7.81 -8.34
C MET A 36 -4.40 9.02 -7.40
N ASP A 37 -5.44 9.33 -6.62
CA ASP A 37 -5.38 10.39 -5.61
C ASP A 37 -4.27 10.12 -4.59
N ASN A 38 -3.52 11.16 -4.22
CA ASN A 38 -2.46 11.06 -3.21
C ASN A 38 -2.99 10.49 -1.88
N ASN A 39 -4.15 10.98 -1.44
CA ASN A 39 -4.86 10.44 -0.27
C ASN A 39 -6.32 10.93 -0.22
N ILE A 40 -7.27 10.05 -0.51
CA ILE A 40 -8.71 10.35 -0.45
C ILE A 40 -9.20 10.76 0.95
N LEU A 41 -8.53 10.31 2.02
CA LEU A 41 -8.91 10.62 3.40
C LEU A 41 -8.68 12.09 3.75
N ALA A 42 -7.79 12.78 3.03
CA ALA A 42 -7.49 14.19 3.27
C ALA A 42 -8.60 15.13 2.75
N ALA A 43 -9.54 14.63 1.94
CA ALA A 43 -10.62 15.43 1.36
C ALA A 43 -11.81 15.69 2.32
N GLY A 44 -11.65 15.43 3.62
CA GLY A 44 -12.68 15.67 4.64
C GLY A 44 -14.00 14.97 4.30
N GLU A 45 -15.12 15.70 4.43
CA GLU A 45 -16.45 15.17 4.12
C GLU A 45 -16.61 14.71 2.67
N HIS A 46 -15.92 15.36 1.71
CA HIS A 46 -15.97 14.92 0.33
C HIS A 46 -15.36 13.52 0.20
N GLY A 47 -14.23 13.27 0.88
CA GLY A 47 -13.59 11.95 0.93
C GLY A 47 -14.53 10.88 1.51
N ILE A 48 -15.21 11.19 2.61
CA ILE A 48 -16.22 10.29 3.23
C ILE A 48 -17.31 9.92 2.22
N ARG A 49 -17.93 10.91 1.55
CA ARG A 49 -18.97 10.66 0.54
C ARG A 49 -18.48 9.81 -0.62
N GLN A 50 -17.23 9.97 -1.05
CA GLN A 50 -16.65 9.11 -2.09
C GLN A 50 -16.45 7.67 -1.60
N LEU A 51 -15.96 7.47 -0.38
CA LEU A 51 -15.81 6.12 0.20
C LEU A 51 -17.17 5.42 0.34
N GLU A 52 -18.21 6.13 0.79
CA GLU A 52 -19.58 5.62 0.86
C GLU A 52 -20.11 5.20 -0.52
N LYS A 53 -19.89 6.05 -1.53
CA LYS A 53 -20.26 5.77 -2.91
C LYS A 53 -19.55 4.54 -3.45
N ILE A 54 -18.24 4.40 -3.21
CA ILE A 54 -17.44 3.23 -3.61
C ILE A 54 -18.00 1.96 -2.95
N ALA A 55 -18.25 2.01 -1.63
CA ALA A 55 -18.81 0.88 -0.89
C ALA A 55 -20.21 0.49 -1.42
N LYS A 56 -21.07 1.47 -1.74
CA LYS A 56 -22.42 1.23 -2.28
C LYS A 56 -22.40 0.64 -3.69
N ILE A 57 -21.53 1.13 -4.57
CA ILE A 57 -21.38 0.60 -5.93
C ILE A 57 -20.84 -0.84 -5.88
N GLY A 58 -20.00 -1.15 -4.89
CA GLY A 58 -19.44 -2.49 -4.72
C GLY A 58 -18.44 -2.87 -5.82
N CYS A 59 -17.83 -1.86 -6.46
CA CYS A 59 -16.69 -2.02 -7.36
C CYS A 59 -15.44 -2.45 -6.58
N LYS A 60 -14.53 -3.17 -7.23
CA LYS A 60 -13.22 -3.47 -6.63
C LYS A 60 -12.29 -2.30 -6.90
N VAL A 61 -11.71 -1.72 -5.86
CA VAL A 61 -10.82 -0.56 -6.02
C VAL A 61 -9.41 -0.88 -5.57
N ASP A 62 -8.47 -0.21 -6.22
CA ASP A 62 -7.09 -0.09 -5.78
C ASP A 62 -6.79 1.38 -5.49
N PHE A 63 -6.51 1.73 -4.23
CA PHE A 63 -5.94 3.03 -3.91
C PHE A 63 -4.42 2.91 -4.08
N ASN A 64 -3.93 3.32 -5.25
CA ASN A 64 -2.56 3.02 -5.65
C ASN A 64 -1.51 3.74 -4.79
N GLN A 65 -1.93 4.84 -4.15
CA GLN A 65 -1.15 5.62 -3.19
C GLN A 65 -1.40 5.15 -1.75
N GLY A 66 -0.46 5.46 -0.86
CA GLY A 66 -0.57 5.13 0.56
C GLY A 66 -1.62 5.99 1.27
N LEU A 67 -2.55 5.36 1.99
CA LEU A 67 -3.45 6.05 2.92
C LEU A 67 -2.67 6.54 4.14
N ASP A 68 -2.94 7.77 4.56
CA ASP A 68 -2.32 8.33 5.76
C ASP A 68 -2.91 7.71 7.03
N ALA A 69 -2.09 6.92 7.72
CA ALA A 69 -2.44 6.26 8.97
C ALA A 69 -2.86 7.24 10.08
N ARG A 70 -2.35 8.48 10.07
CA ARG A 70 -2.75 9.53 11.02
C ARG A 70 -4.21 9.89 10.88
N LEU A 71 -4.71 9.98 9.65
CA LEU A 71 -6.11 10.29 9.38
C LEU A 71 -7.02 9.13 9.78
N ILE A 72 -6.59 7.89 9.53
CA ILE A 72 -7.30 6.68 9.99
C ILE A 72 -7.42 6.65 11.52
N VAL A 73 -6.36 7.04 12.23
CA VAL A 73 -6.35 7.12 13.70
C VAL A 73 -7.21 8.28 14.20
N ALA A 74 -7.19 9.43 13.53
CA ALA A 74 -7.88 10.64 13.96
C ALA A 74 -9.40 10.58 13.73
N ASN A 75 -9.86 9.85 12.71
CA ASN A 75 -11.28 9.75 12.38
C ASN A 75 -11.79 8.29 12.43
N PRO A 76 -12.65 7.94 13.41
CA PRO A 76 -13.17 6.58 13.58
C PRO A 76 -14.15 6.13 12.49
N GLU A 77 -14.58 7.01 11.58
CA GLU A 77 -15.43 6.63 10.44
C GLU A 77 -14.65 5.91 9.35
N PHE A 78 -13.37 6.28 9.13
CA PHE A 78 -12.58 5.70 8.05
C PHE A 78 -12.40 4.19 8.17
N PRO A 79 -12.07 3.60 9.34
CA PRO A 79 -11.98 2.14 9.46
C PRO A 79 -13.28 1.43 9.04
N LYS A 80 -14.44 1.96 9.44
CA LYS A 80 -15.76 1.39 9.12
C LYS A 80 -16.11 1.51 7.65
N LEU A 81 -15.69 2.58 6.98
CA LEU A 81 -15.92 2.76 5.54
C LEU A 81 -14.97 1.89 4.72
N LEU A 82 -13.69 1.88 5.07
CA LEU A 82 -12.65 1.10 4.38
C LEU A 82 -12.90 -0.42 4.47
N SER A 83 -13.52 -0.90 5.56
CA SER A 83 -13.85 -2.32 5.69
C SER A 83 -15.02 -2.78 4.80
N LYS A 84 -15.86 -1.85 4.34
CA LYS A 84 -16.98 -2.12 3.41
C LYS A 84 -16.54 -2.13 1.94
N ILE A 85 -15.34 -1.63 1.64
CA ILE A 85 -14.81 -1.54 0.29
C ILE A 85 -14.32 -2.92 -0.18
N LYS A 86 -14.60 -3.26 -1.45
CA LYS A 86 -13.99 -4.42 -2.09
C LYS A 86 -12.63 -4.02 -2.63
N TRP A 87 -11.58 -4.69 -2.18
CA TRP A 87 -10.21 -4.35 -2.50
C TRP A 87 -9.67 -5.19 -3.66
N LEU A 88 -9.15 -4.54 -4.70
CA LEU A 88 -8.40 -5.19 -5.79
C LEU A 88 -7.00 -5.60 -5.30
N ASN A 89 -6.30 -4.66 -4.64
CA ASN A 89 -5.00 -4.86 -4.01
C ASN A 89 -5.07 -4.59 -2.50
N PRO A 90 -4.06 -4.98 -1.70
CA PRO A 90 -3.98 -4.59 -0.30
C PRO A 90 -4.09 -3.07 -0.11
N VAL A 91 -4.70 -2.67 1.00
CA VAL A 91 -4.67 -1.29 1.50
C VAL A 91 -3.23 -0.93 1.82
N ARG A 92 -2.74 0.15 1.19
CA ARG A 92 -1.38 0.62 1.36
C ARG A 92 -1.33 1.71 2.42
N LEU A 93 -0.38 1.60 3.33
CA LEU A 93 0.01 2.63 4.30
C LEU A 93 1.45 3.08 3.99
N ALA A 94 1.92 4.11 4.69
CA ALA A 94 3.33 4.51 4.68
C ALA A 94 3.90 4.48 6.09
N CYS A 95 5.09 3.89 6.24
CA CYS A 95 5.85 3.81 7.48
C CYS A 95 7.28 4.32 7.22
N ASP A 96 7.38 5.59 6.80
CA ASP A 96 8.64 6.17 6.32
C ASP A 96 9.57 6.69 7.44
N SER A 97 9.07 6.79 8.67
CA SER A 97 9.84 7.28 9.82
C SER A 97 9.50 6.50 11.09
N GLN A 98 10.44 6.44 12.04
CA GLN A 98 10.21 5.75 13.32
C GLN A 98 8.97 6.27 14.08
N PRO A 99 8.69 7.59 14.13
CA PRO A 99 7.46 8.09 14.76
C PRO A 99 6.16 7.58 14.12
N MET A 100 6.19 7.11 12.86
CA MET A 100 5.02 6.53 12.21
C MET A 100 4.72 5.10 12.66
N MET A 101 5.68 4.37 13.27
CA MET A 101 5.47 2.99 13.73
C MET A 101 4.24 2.85 14.65
N PRO A 102 4.13 3.55 15.80
CA PRO A 102 2.97 3.42 16.68
C PRO A 102 1.65 3.87 16.01
N ILE A 103 1.72 4.81 15.05
CA ILE A 103 0.55 5.29 14.31
C ILE A 103 0.05 4.22 13.34
N VAL A 104 0.96 3.54 12.64
CA VAL A 104 0.66 2.44 11.73
C VAL A 104 0.10 1.24 12.47
N GLU A 105 0.66 0.87 13.62
CA GLU A 105 0.13 -0.18 14.49
C GLU A 105 -1.31 0.12 14.91
N LYS A 106 -1.56 1.33 15.43
CA LYS A 106 -2.90 1.75 15.83
C LYS A 106 -3.88 1.75 14.66
N ALA A 107 -3.48 2.26 13.50
CA ALA A 107 -4.31 2.25 12.29
C ALA A 107 -4.64 0.82 11.84
N ALA A 108 -3.66 -0.08 11.84
CA ALA A 108 -3.86 -1.49 11.50
C ALA A 108 -4.83 -2.17 12.48
N GLY A 109 -4.70 -1.90 13.78
CA GLY A 109 -5.62 -2.39 14.81
C GLY A 109 -7.06 -1.92 14.58
N LEU A 110 -7.26 -0.63 14.28
CA LEU A 110 -8.58 -0.07 13.97
C LEU A 110 -9.20 -0.69 12.70
N LEU A 111 -8.41 -0.83 11.64
CA LEU A 111 -8.85 -1.43 10.38
C LEU A 111 -9.27 -2.90 10.57
N ARG A 112 -8.46 -3.66 11.32
CA ARG A 112 -8.74 -5.07 11.64
C ARG A 112 -9.98 -5.20 12.51
N GLY A 113 -10.10 -4.37 13.55
CA GLY A 113 -11.29 -4.31 14.40
C GLY A 113 -12.56 -3.97 13.63
N ALA A 114 -12.45 -3.22 12.53
CA ALA A 114 -13.56 -2.92 11.62
C ALA A 114 -13.85 -4.03 10.58
N GLY A 115 -13.06 -5.11 10.55
CA GLY A 115 -13.26 -6.27 9.67
C GLY A 115 -12.29 -6.39 8.49
N LEU A 116 -11.27 -5.53 8.38
CA LEU A 116 -10.24 -5.67 7.33
C LEU A 116 -9.33 -6.86 7.64
N LYS A 117 -9.20 -7.79 6.70
CA LYS A 117 -8.37 -9.00 6.88
C LYS A 117 -6.87 -8.64 6.93
N PRO A 118 -6.05 -9.30 7.77
CA PRO A 118 -4.61 -8.98 7.91
C PRO A 118 -3.84 -8.95 6.58
N HIS A 119 -4.04 -9.96 5.70
CA HIS A 119 -3.39 -10.04 4.38
C HIS A 119 -3.76 -8.90 3.40
N ARG A 120 -4.69 -8.02 3.78
CA ARG A 120 -5.07 -6.82 3.03
C ARG A 120 -4.33 -5.57 3.49
N LEU A 121 -3.31 -5.69 4.35
CA LEU A 121 -2.45 -4.58 4.72
C LEU A 121 -1.07 -4.70 4.09
N PHE A 122 -0.59 -3.57 3.60
CA PHE A 122 0.70 -3.37 2.98
C PHE A 122 1.25 -2.01 3.40
N ALA A 123 2.56 -1.87 3.58
CA ALA A 123 3.15 -0.59 3.95
C ALA A 123 4.44 -0.31 3.17
N TYR A 124 4.52 0.90 2.63
CA TYR A 124 5.76 1.44 2.08
C TYR A 124 6.74 1.78 3.21
N VAL A 125 8.03 1.55 2.96
CA VAL A 125 9.13 1.95 3.84
C VAL A 125 10.20 2.64 2.99
N LEU A 126 10.33 3.95 3.11
CA LEU A 126 11.46 4.68 2.54
C LEU A 126 12.77 4.30 3.26
N LEU A 127 13.79 3.95 2.48
CA LEU A 127 15.11 3.56 2.98
C LEU A 127 16.01 4.78 3.11
N THR A 128 16.12 5.35 4.31
CA THR A 128 16.91 6.55 4.60
C THR A 128 18.15 6.27 5.44
N ASP A 129 18.01 5.38 6.42
CA ASP A 129 19.08 4.96 7.34
C ASP A 129 19.05 3.43 7.53
N LEU A 130 20.20 2.77 7.66
CA LEU A 130 20.27 1.31 7.63
C LEU A 130 19.47 0.65 8.78
N GLN A 131 19.75 1.04 10.02
CA GLN A 131 19.18 0.40 11.20
C GLN A 131 17.69 0.71 11.34
N GLY A 132 17.30 1.97 11.28
CA GLY A 132 15.91 2.39 11.40
C GLY A 132 15.04 1.87 10.26
N SER A 133 15.57 1.73 9.04
CA SER A 133 14.81 1.10 7.95
C SER A 133 14.56 -0.38 8.21
N LEU A 134 15.57 -1.10 8.71
CA LEU A 134 15.43 -2.51 9.10
C LEU A 134 14.42 -2.66 10.25
N ASP A 135 14.48 -1.79 11.27
CA ASP A 135 13.57 -1.80 12.41
C ASP A 135 12.12 -1.63 11.96
N ARG A 136 11.86 -0.67 11.06
CA ARG A 136 10.52 -0.45 10.47
C ARG A 136 10.03 -1.67 9.68
N ILE A 137 10.89 -2.30 8.88
CA ILE A 137 10.51 -3.50 8.12
C ILE A 137 10.17 -4.65 9.06
N ASN A 138 11.01 -4.93 10.07
CA ASN A 138 10.77 -6.01 11.02
C ASN A 138 9.50 -5.78 11.85
N PHE A 139 9.30 -4.55 12.31
CA PHE A 139 8.07 -4.14 12.99
C PHE A 139 6.81 -4.42 12.16
N LEU A 140 6.83 -4.09 10.86
CA LEU A 140 5.70 -4.39 9.97
C LEU A 140 5.48 -5.90 9.80
N LYS A 141 6.55 -6.70 9.72
CA LYS A 141 6.46 -8.17 9.67
C LYS A 141 5.79 -8.72 10.93
N GLU A 142 6.21 -8.27 12.11
CA GLU A 142 5.63 -8.68 13.40
C GLU A 142 4.14 -8.36 13.48
N LEU A 143 3.71 -7.27 12.83
CA LEU A 143 2.32 -6.87 12.75
C LEU A 143 1.52 -7.60 11.67
N ASP A 144 2.06 -8.55 10.90
CA ASP A 144 1.40 -9.14 9.71
C ASP A 144 0.98 -8.07 8.66
N ILE A 145 1.83 -7.06 8.46
CA ILE A 145 1.67 -6.06 7.39
C ILE A 145 2.78 -6.31 6.37
N MET A 146 2.44 -6.47 5.10
CA MET A 146 3.44 -6.72 4.05
C MET A 146 4.28 -5.45 3.82
N PRO A 147 5.59 -5.43 4.14
CA PRO A 147 6.43 -4.28 3.90
C PRO A 147 6.83 -4.21 2.42
N PHE A 148 7.13 -2.99 1.95
CA PHE A 148 7.75 -2.76 0.65
C PHE A 148 8.77 -1.64 0.77
N ALA A 149 10.03 -2.02 0.69
CA ALA A 149 11.16 -1.12 0.83
C ALA A 149 11.43 -0.37 -0.47
N GLN A 150 11.55 0.96 -0.35
CA GLN A 150 11.83 1.87 -1.45
C GLN A 150 13.19 2.54 -1.23
N PRO A 151 14.20 2.24 -2.06
CA PRO A 151 15.45 2.99 -2.03
C PRO A 151 15.20 4.48 -2.21
N TYR A 152 15.82 5.30 -1.37
CA TYR A 152 15.68 6.75 -1.42
C TYR A 152 16.25 7.30 -2.72
N ARG A 153 15.40 8.04 -3.46
CA ARG A 153 15.77 8.75 -4.67
C ARG A 153 15.57 10.24 -4.47
N ASP A 154 16.63 11.02 -4.66
CA ASP A 154 16.54 12.48 -4.70
C ASP A 154 16.41 12.99 -6.15
N PHE A 155 16.41 14.31 -6.33
CA PHE A 155 16.32 14.93 -7.66
C PHE A 155 17.66 14.94 -8.41
N THR A 156 18.72 14.32 -7.86
CA THR A 156 20.04 14.28 -8.47
C THR A 156 20.01 13.36 -9.70
N PRO A 157 20.35 13.86 -10.90
CA PRO A 157 20.45 13.00 -12.08
C PRO A 157 21.49 11.89 -11.84
N LYS A 158 21.11 10.65 -12.15
CA LYS A 158 21.97 9.46 -12.00
C LYS A 158 22.51 9.24 -10.57
N GLN A 159 21.74 9.62 -9.55
CA GLN A 159 22.06 9.31 -8.16
C GLN A 159 22.47 7.83 -8.01
N VAL A 160 23.63 7.62 -7.37
CA VAL A 160 24.08 6.28 -7.01
C VAL A 160 23.36 5.87 -5.73
N ILE A 161 22.53 4.84 -5.84
CA ILE A 161 21.81 4.28 -4.70
C ILE A 161 22.80 3.46 -3.87
N PRO A 162 22.88 3.67 -2.53
CA PRO A 162 23.73 2.86 -1.67
C PRO A 162 23.41 1.37 -1.80
N GLN A 163 24.44 0.51 -1.88
CA GLN A 163 24.25 -0.92 -2.13
C GLN A 163 23.38 -1.60 -1.04
N TRP A 164 23.48 -1.14 0.21
CA TRP A 164 22.64 -1.67 1.29
C TRP A 164 21.15 -1.44 1.03
N GLN A 165 20.76 -0.33 0.38
CA GLN A 165 19.36 -0.06 0.04
C GLN A 165 18.87 -1.00 -1.07
N ILE A 166 19.70 -1.27 -2.07
CA ILE A 166 19.39 -2.21 -3.16
C ILE A 166 19.20 -3.62 -2.57
N ASP A 167 20.12 -4.05 -1.72
CA ASP A 167 20.08 -5.37 -1.10
C ASP A 167 18.88 -5.50 -0.14
N MET A 168 18.60 -4.48 0.68
CA MET A 168 17.45 -4.46 1.59
C MET A 168 16.13 -4.43 0.84
N ALA A 169 16.03 -3.65 -0.24
CA ALA A 169 14.84 -3.63 -1.09
C ALA A 169 14.60 -4.99 -1.74
N ARG A 170 15.65 -5.65 -2.23
CA ARG A 170 15.53 -7.00 -2.80
C ARG A 170 15.11 -8.04 -1.77
N TRP A 171 15.72 -8.01 -0.58
CA TRP A 171 15.35 -8.90 0.54
C TRP A 171 13.90 -8.70 0.99
N CYS A 172 13.48 -7.44 1.14
CA CYS A 172 12.16 -7.07 1.63
C CYS A 172 11.05 -7.38 0.62
N ASN A 173 11.27 -7.02 -0.66
CA ASN A 173 10.21 -7.03 -1.66
C ASN A 173 9.99 -8.41 -2.30
N ASP A 174 10.90 -9.36 -2.08
CA ASP A 174 10.73 -10.76 -2.46
C ASP A 174 10.17 -11.57 -1.28
N LYS A 175 8.89 -11.97 -1.38
CA LYS A 175 8.20 -12.70 -0.31
C LYS A 175 8.86 -14.02 0.07
N ALA A 176 9.49 -14.71 -0.88
CA ALA A 176 10.16 -15.97 -0.59
C ALA A 176 11.43 -15.73 0.23
N ILE A 177 12.15 -14.65 -0.04
CA ILE A 177 13.35 -14.26 0.71
C ILE A 177 12.96 -13.70 2.08
N LEU A 178 12.00 -12.78 2.13
CA LEU A 178 11.56 -12.12 3.36
C LEU A 178 11.11 -13.10 4.45
N GLY A 179 10.47 -14.20 4.05
CA GLY A 179 9.98 -15.26 4.94
C GLY A 179 11.02 -16.31 5.34
N THR A 180 12.21 -16.34 4.72
CA THR A 180 13.19 -17.42 4.93
C THR A 180 14.42 -17.01 5.73
N CYS A 181 14.79 -15.72 5.75
CA CYS A 181 15.94 -15.26 6.52
C CYS A 181 15.80 -13.81 6.99
N ASP A 182 16.50 -13.49 8.08
CA ASP A 182 16.69 -12.12 8.52
C ASP A 182 17.64 -11.37 7.57
N PHE A 183 17.48 -10.04 7.49
CA PHE A 183 18.32 -9.22 6.62
C PHE A 183 19.81 -9.44 6.89
N LYS A 184 20.27 -9.53 8.15
CA LYS A 184 21.68 -9.78 8.49
C LYS A 184 22.22 -11.11 7.93
N ASN A 185 21.35 -12.08 7.69
CA ASN A 185 21.67 -13.40 7.15
C ASN A 185 21.44 -13.50 5.64
N TYR A 186 20.88 -12.47 5.02
CA TYR A 186 20.69 -12.42 3.59
C TYR A 186 22.02 -12.33 2.85
N ASN A 187 22.16 -13.15 1.81
CA ASN A 187 23.35 -13.27 0.98
C ASN A 187 23.02 -12.88 -0.48
N PRO A 188 23.00 -11.58 -0.81
CA PRO A 188 22.63 -11.12 -2.16
C PRO A 188 23.69 -11.40 -3.22
N ARG A 189 24.94 -11.66 -2.79
CA ARG A 189 26.14 -11.77 -3.63
C ARG A 189 27.08 -12.80 -3.00
N LYS A 190 27.64 -13.72 -3.81
CA LYS A 190 28.48 -14.83 -3.34
C LYS A 190 29.51 -14.39 -2.29
N GLY A 191 29.41 -14.98 -1.09
CA GLY A 191 30.33 -14.75 0.02
C GLY A 191 30.08 -13.45 0.81
N PHE A 192 29.04 -12.68 0.49
CA PHE A 192 28.69 -11.44 1.19
C PHE A 192 27.38 -11.62 1.96
N TYR A 193 27.43 -11.43 3.27
CA TYR A 193 26.24 -11.38 4.13
C TYR A 193 25.93 -9.93 4.50
N CYS A 194 24.65 -9.56 4.47
CA CYS A 194 24.23 -8.20 4.79
C CYS A 194 24.53 -7.75 6.24
N ARG A 195 24.92 -8.67 7.15
CA ARG A 195 25.49 -8.32 8.47
C ARG A 195 26.72 -7.42 8.37
N GLU A 196 27.49 -7.52 7.27
CA GLU A 196 28.71 -6.72 7.08
C GLU A 196 28.40 -5.21 7.05
N TYR A 197 27.18 -4.82 6.67
CA TYR A 197 26.75 -3.41 6.70
C TYR A 197 26.66 -2.83 8.12
N PHE A 198 26.63 -3.66 9.16
CA PHE A 198 26.49 -3.24 10.56
C PHE A 198 27.81 -3.23 11.32
N ASN A 199 28.91 -3.63 10.68
CA ASN A 199 30.25 -3.71 11.28
C ASN A 199 31.09 -2.44 11.02
N SER A 200 30.49 -1.40 10.43
CA SER A 200 31.17 -0.16 10.02
C SER A 200 31.07 0.93 11.08
#